data_AF-A0A847UDQ3-F1
#
_entry.id   AF-A0A847UDQ3-F1
#
_cell.length_a   1.000
_cell.length_b   1.000
_cell.length_c   1.000
_cell.angle_alpha   90.00
_cell.angle_beta   90.00
_cell.angle_gamma   90.00
#
_symmetry.space_group_name_H-M   'P 1'
#
loop_
_entity.id
_entity.type
_entity.pdbx_description
1 polymer ?
#
loop_
_entity_poly.entity_id
_entity_poly.type
_entity_poly.pdbx_seq_one_letter_code
_entity_poly.pdbx_strand_id
1 'polypeptide(L)'
;MERAYGFVPSPSLELHPLPGFQKGLYGSLFRICLFHAWLSAPRGTVFYARDITEALLLARFKRFLPVRHPVFYEIHELLSEQHGTLQTGRAGHFRLAETEMLAAMDGVVCISPVLVDALKSVYGFAGPTLVAPMGYNSRLFRAVPDVDFSGPITVAYVGSLYESKGVHNLVRAMGHLPARFRLLVIGGNPGG
;
A
#
# COMPACT_ATOMS: atom_id res chain seq x y z
N MET A 1 14.16 12.53 10.69
CA MET A 1 13.56 11.84 9.51
C MET A 1 12.04 11.94 9.51
N GLU A 2 11.38 11.74 10.65
CA GLU A 2 9.92 11.77 10.84
C GLU A 2 9.22 13.04 10.28
N ARG A 3 9.78 14.24 10.52
CA ARG A 3 9.25 15.49 9.93
C ARG A 3 9.26 15.52 8.40
N ALA A 4 10.18 14.80 7.75
CA ALA A 4 10.25 14.74 6.29
C ALA A 4 9.24 13.74 5.69
N TYR A 5 8.66 12.86 6.51
CA TYR A 5 7.58 11.95 6.13
C TYR A 5 6.20 12.48 6.54
N GLY A 6 6.10 13.75 6.95
CA GLY A 6 4.81 14.36 7.26
C GLY A 6 4.17 13.86 8.56
N PHE A 7 4.92 13.19 9.45
CA PHE A 7 4.48 12.89 10.81
C PHE A 7 4.52 14.15 11.69
N VAL A 8 3.89 15.22 11.22
CA VAL A 8 3.75 16.46 11.96
C VAL A 8 2.33 16.48 12.50
N PRO A 9 2.13 16.64 13.82
CA PRO A 9 0.81 16.83 14.38
C PRO A 9 0.11 17.98 13.66
N SER A 10 -1.12 17.73 13.21
CA SER A 10 -1.99 18.80 12.72
C SER A 10 -2.80 19.31 13.91
N PRO A 11 -3.17 20.61 13.97
CA PRO A 11 -4.11 21.10 14.98
C PRO A 11 -5.41 20.30 15.05
N SER A 12 -5.76 19.60 13.97
CA SER A 12 -6.97 18.79 13.84
C SER A 12 -6.72 17.27 13.94
N LEU A 13 -5.49 16.82 14.16
CA LEU A 13 -5.15 15.39 14.20
C LEU A 13 -4.04 15.10 15.20
N GLU A 14 -4.41 14.45 16.30
CA GLU A 14 -3.47 13.85 17.25
C GLU A 14 -3.16 12.41 16.82
N LEU A 15 -1.88 12.13 16.55
CA LEU A 15 -1.42 10.81 16.14
C LEU A 15 -0.90 10.04 17.35
N HIS A 16 -1.53 8.90 17.65
CA HIS A 16 -1.08 7.98 18.71
C HIS A 16 -0.41 6.75 18.09
N PRO A 17 0.94 6.67 18.08
CA PRO A 17 1.63 5.49 17.58
C PRO A 17 1.42 4.31 18.54
N LEU A 18 1.04 3.15 17.99
CA LEU A 18 1.00 1.91 18.74
C LEU A 18 2.35 1.19 18.63
N PRO A 19 2.95 0.73 19.75
CA PRO A 19 4.21 0.01 19.70
C PRO A 19 4.00 -1.41 19.13
N GLY A 20 4.87 -1.83 18.21
CA GLY A 20 4.96 -3.22 17.80
C GLY A 20 5.58 -3.46 16.42
N PHE A 21 6.13 -4.65 16.23
CA PHE A 21 6.54 -5.15 14.90
C PHE A 21 5.48 -6.12 14.39
N GLN A 22 5.25 -6.15 13.07
CA GLN A 22 4.16 -6.92 12.47
C GLN A 22 4.39 -8.47 12.44
N LYS A 23 5.56 -8.98 12.87
CA LYS A 23 5.91 -10.41 12.75
C LYS A 23 6.39 -11.02 14.07
N GLY A 24 6.06 -12.31 14.28
CA GLY A 24 6.48 -13.10 15.44
C GLY A 24 5.82 -12.66 16.76
N LEU A 25 6.50 -12.90 17.89
CA LEU A 25 6.06 -12.51 19.24
C LEU A 25 5.70 -11.01 19.34
N TYR A 26 6.41 -10.16 18.61
CA TYR A 26 6.16 -8.72 18.56
C TYR A 26 4.83 -8.35 17.89
N GLY A 27 4.33 -9.20 16.98
CA GLY A 27 3.00 -9.05 16.38
C GLY A 27 1.88 -9.29 17.39
N SER A 28 2.10 -10.12 18.41
CA SER A 28 1.13 -10.34 19.49
C SER A 28 1.00 -9.12 20.39
N LEU A 29 2.11 -8.47 20.73
CA LEU A 29 2.10 -7.22 21.51
C LEU A 29 1.32 -6.13 20.78
N PHE A 30 1.58 -5.95 19.48
CA PHE A 30 0.83 -5.00 18.65
C PHE A 30 -0.68 -5.26 18.72
N ARG A 31 -1.10 -6.54 18.59
CA ARG A 31 -2.53 -6.91 18.65
C ARG A 31 -3.16 -6.66 20.01
N ILE A 32 -2.42 -6.90 21.10
CA ILE A 32 -2.88 -6.59 22.47
C ILE A 32 -3.03 -5.08 22.64
N CYS A 33 -2.04 -4.30 22.19
CA CYS A 33 -2.11 -2.84 22.23
C CYS A 33 -3.27 -2.31 21.37
N LEU A 34 -3.49 -2.87 20.18
CA LEU A 34 -4.61 -2.49 19.32
C LEU A 34 -5.96 -2.83 19.95
N PHE A 35 -6.09 -3.99 20.58
CA PHE A 35 -7.29 -4.37 21.32
C PHE A 35 -7.57 -3.45 22.51
N HIS A 36 -6.54 -3.13 23.30
CA HIS A 36 -6.65 -2.18 24.40
C HIS A 36 -7.05 -0.79 23.88
N ALA A 37 -6.40 -0.32 22.80
CA ALA A 37 -6.74 0.95 22.15
C ALA A 37 -8.19 0.97 21.67
N TRP A 38 -8.68 -0.11 21.06
CA TRP A 38 -10.08 -0.23 20.65
C TRP A 38 -11.06 -0.05 21.82
N LEU A 39 -10.79 -0.69 22.96
CA LEU A 39 -11.68 -0.64 24.12
C LEU A 39 -11.60 0.69 24.89
N SER A 40 -10.42 1.31 24.92
CA SER A 40 -10.16 2.52 25.73
C SER A 40 -10.24 3.83 24.96
N ALA A 41 -10.31 3.78 23.62
CA ALA A 41 -10.35 4.97 22.78
C ALA A 41 -11.55 5.89 23.11
N PRO A 42 -11.33 7.21 23.24
CA PRO A 42 -12.40 8.16 23.51
C PRO A 42 -13.38 8.25 22.34
N ARG A 43 -14.57 8.78 22.61
CA ARG A 43 -15.57 9.07 21.56
C ARG A 43 -14.96 10.03 20.52
N GLY A 44 -15.19 9.75 19.25
CA GLY A 44 -14.63 10.52 18.13
C GLY A 44 -13.28 10.00 17.61
N THR A 45 -12.72 8.95 18.22
CA THR A 45 -11.52 8.28 17.69
C THR A 45 -11.82 7.57 16.37
N VAL A 46 -10.92 7.69 15.41
CA VAL A 46 -10.98 6.99 14.13
C VAL A 46 -9.80 6.04 14.03
N PHE A 47 -10.07 4.80 13.61
CA PHE A 47 -9.03 3.82 13.32
C PHE A 47 -8.71 3.83 11.83
N TYR A 48 -7.44 3.88 11.50
CA TYR A 48 -6.96 3.92 10.13
C TYR A 48 -5.87 2.86 9.95
N ALA A 49 -6.07 1.95 9.01
CA ALA A 49 -5.17 0.85 8.71
C ALA A 49 -4.58 0.96 7.31
N ARG A 50 -3.34 0.50 7.15
CA ARG A 50 -2.63 0.46 5.85
C ARG A 50 -2.19 -0.94 5.44
N ASP A 51 -2.26 -1.91 6.37
CA ASP A 51 -2.03 -3.33 6.11
C ASP A 51 -3.34 -4.11 6.24
N ILE A 52 -3.56 -5.06 5.34
CA ILE A 52 -4.81 -5.85 5.30
C ILE A 52 -5.02 -6.66 6.58
N THR A 53 -3.94 -7.13 7.23
CA THR A 53 -4.03 -7.92 8.46
C THR A 53 -4.58 -7.09 9.61
N GLU A 54 -4.17 -5.82 9.68
CA GLU A 54 -4.61 -4.86 10.68
C GLU A 54 -6.07 -4.44 10.41
N ALA A 55 -6.40 -4.18 9.15
CA ALA A 55 -7.76 -3.85 8.73
C ALA A 55 -8.75 -4.99 9.01
N LEU A 56 -8.36 -6.25 8.77
CA LEU A 56 -9.15 -7.43 9.12
C LEU A 56 -9.38 -7.57 10.62
N LEU A 57 -8.36 -7.28 11.43
CA LEU A 57 -8.50 -7.32 12.88
C LEU A 57 -9.50 -6.26 13.37
N LEU A 58 -9.41 -5.03 12.83
CA LEU A 58 -10.37 -3.96 13.11
C LEU A 58 -11.77 -4.29 12.61
N ALA A 59 -11.91 -4.90 11.43
CA ALA A 59 -13.19 -5.38 10.91
C ALA A 59 -13.86 -6.37 11.88
N ARG A 60 -13.08 -7.30 12.43
CA ARG A 60 -13.56 -8.26 13.44
C ARG A 60 -13.92 -7.58 14.75
N PHE A 61 -13.12 -6.64 15.23
CA PHE A 61 -13.45 -5.85 16.42
C PHE A 61 -14.78 -5.12 16.24
N LYS A 62 -14.97 -4.44 15.10
CA LYS A 62 -16.22 -3.74 14.78
C LYS A 62 -17.43 -4.67 14.68
N ARG A 63 -17.23 -5.91 14.21
CA ARG A 63 -18.29 -6.91 14.07
C ARG A 63 -18.69 -7.56 15.40
N PHE A 64 -17.72 -7.81 16.28
CA PHE A 64 -17.93 -8.67 17.46
C PHE A 64 -17.89 -7.93 18.81
N LEU A 65 -17.29 -6.74 18.88
CA LEU A 65 -17.21 -5.97 20.12
C LEU A 65 -18.33 -4.91 20.19
N PRO A 66 -18.83 -4.58 21.40
CA PRO A 66 -19.94 -3.65 21.57
C PRO A 66 -19.56 -2.19 21.28
N VAL A 67 -18.27 -1.85 21.42
CA VAL A 67 -17.75 -0.51 21.11
C VAL A 67 -17.59 -0.39 19.60
N ARG A 68 -18.13 0.69 19.03
CA ARG A 68 -18.02 0.99 17.59
C ARG A 68 -17.22 2.26 17.38
N HIS A 69 -16.13 2.13 16.65
CA HIS A 69 -15.35 3.25 16.13
C HIS A 69 -15.41 3.25 14.60
N PRO A 70 -15.35 4.43 13.95
CA PRO A 70 -15.12 4.51 12.52
C PRO A 70 -13.78 3.86 12.14
N VAL A 71 -13.78 3.07 11.07
CA VAL A 71 -12.62 2.37 10.54
C VAL A 71 -12.43 2.70 9.07
N PHE A 72 -11.24 3.19 8.73
CA PHE A 72 -10.83 3.47 7.36
C PHE A 72 -9.64 2.61 6.98
N TYR A 73 -9.59 2.20 5.71
CA TYR A 73 -8.50 1.39 5.18
C TYR A 73 -7.88 2.06 3.95
N GLU A 74 -6.55 2.19 3.94
CA GLU A 74 -5.80 2.58 2.75
C GLU A 74 -5.46 1.37 1.89
N ILE A 75 -5.92 1.39 0.65
CA ILE A 75 -5.73 0.32 -0.34
C ILE A 75 -4.55 0.70 -1.24
N HIS A 76 -3.49 -0.10 -1.21
CA HIS A 76 -2.34 0.02 -2.12
C HIS A 76 -2.48 -0.87 -3.36
N GLU A 77 -3.13 -2.01 -3.20
CA GLU A 77 -3.37 -3.00 -4.25
C GLU A 77 -4.57 -3.88 -3.87
N LEU A 78 -5.13 -4.56 -4.87
CA LEU A 78 -6.10 -5.63 -4.65
C LEU A 78 -5.34 -6.96 -4.72
N LEU A 79 -5.12 -7.57 -3.57
CA LEU A 79 -4.33 -8.79 -3.42
C LEU A 79 -4.97 -9.96 -4.16
N SER A 80 -6.31 -10.04 -4.23
CA SER A 80 -6.97 -11.08 -5.03
C SER A 80 -6.59 -11.00 -6.51
N GLU A 81 -6.59 -9.79 -7.08
CA GLU A 81 -6.31 -9.55 -8.50
C GLU A 81 -4.82 -9.77 -8.80
N GLN A 82 -3.94 -9.30 -7.92
CA GLN A 82 -2.50 -9.52 -8.02
C GLN A 82 -2.17 -11.01 -7.99
N HIS A 83 -2.69 -11.76 -7.02
CA HIS A 83 -2.45 -13.19 -6.90
C HIS A 83 -3.17 -14.01 -7.97
N GLY A 84 -4.27 -13.50 -8.55
CA GLY A 84 -4.93 -14.06 -9.71
C GLY A 84 -4.07 -13.94 -10.97
N THR A 85 -3.52 -12.75 -11.21
CA THR A 85 -2.62 -12.46 -12.34
C THR A 85 -1.33 -13.28 -12.24
N LEU A 86 -0.75 -13.37 -11.04
CA LEU A 86 0.46 -14.17 -10.78
C LEU A 86 0.19 -15.68 -10.63
N GLN A 87 -1.07 -16.11 -10.74
CA GLN A 87 -1.49 -17.52 -10.64
C GLN A 87 -0.96 -18.27 -9.41
N THR A 88 -0.82 -17.59 -8.26
CA THR A 88 -0.16 -18.20 -7.09
C THR A 88 -1.05 -19.19 -6.32
N GLY A 89 -2.27 -19.45 -6.79
CA GLY A 89 -3.30 -20.23 -6.08
C GLY A 89 -3.91 -19.57 -4.84
N ARG A 90 -3.52 -18.32 -4.50
CA ARG A 90 -4.00 -17.61 -3.29
C ARG A 90 -5.09 -16.58 -3.55
N ALA A 91 -5.46 -16.35 -4.80
CA ALA A 91 -6.45 -15.33 -5.19
C ALA A 91 -7.77 -15.47 -4.43
N GLY A 92 -8.31 -16.69 -4.31
CA GLY A 92 -9.55 -16.95 -3.58
C GLY A 92 -9.46 -16.66 -2.08
N HIS A 93 -8.31 -16.96 -1.45
CA HIS A 93 -8.08 -16.64 -0.04
C HIS A 93 -8.10 -15.13 0.19
N PHE A 94 -7.38 -14.36 -0.64
CA PHE A 94 -7.40 -12.90 -0.55
C PHE A 94 -8.76 -12.32 -0.90
N ARG A 95 -9.47 -12.88 -1.87
CA ARG A 95 -10.82 -12.44 -2.24
C ARG A 95 -11.78 -12.49 -1.05
N LEU A 96 -11.74 -13.58 -0.28
CA LEU A 96 -12.55 -13.73 0.92
C LEU A 96 -12.15 -12.71 1.99
N ALA A 97 -10.85 -12.55 2.22
CA ALA A 97 -10.31 -11.62 3.21
C ALA A 97 -10.65 -10.15 2.87
N GLU A 98 -10.44 -9.74 1.63
CA GLU A 98 -10.78 -8.41 1.14
C GLU A 98 -12.30 -8.15 1.22
N THR A 99 -13.13 -9.14 0.90
CA THR A 99 -14.59 -9.04 1.05
C THR A 99 -15.01 -8.88 2.51
N GLU A 100 -14.45 -9.68 3.42
CA GLU A 100 -14.70 -9.58 4.88
C GLU A 100 -14.31 -8.19 5.40
N MET A 101 -13.13 -7.71 5.02
CA MET A 101 -12.60 -6.42 5.43
C MET A 101 -13.46 -5.27 4.90
N LEU A 102 -13.74 -5.24 3.59
CA LEU A 102 -14.48 -4.14 2.95
C LEU A 102 -15.90 -4.00 3.50
N ALA A 103 -16.55 -5.11 3.86
CA ALA A 103 -17.88 -5.09 4.45
C ALA A 103 -17.95 -4.36 5.80
N ALA A 104 -16.82 -4.18 6.49
CA ALA A 104 -16.75 -3.54 7.79
C ALA A 104 -16.21 -2.09 7.74
N MET A 105 -15.66 -1.63 6.62
CA MET A 105 -15.05 -0.30 6.54
C MET A 105 -16.10 0.81 6.43
N ASP A 106 -15.89 1.94 7.13
CA ASP A 106 -16.72 3.15 6.96
C ASP A 106 -16.26 4.00 5.78
N GLY A 107 -15.04 3.76 5.29
CA GLY A 107 -14.53 4.35 4.07
C GLY A 107 -13.17 3.78 3.71
N VAL A 108 -12.75 4.06 2.48
CA VAL A 108 -11.45 3.63 1.97
C VAL A 108 -10.68 4.80 1.39
N VAL A 109 -9.35 4.70 1.47
CA VAL A 109 -8.43 5.63 0.81
C VAL A 109 -7.69 4.86 -0.28
N CYS A 110 -7.89 5.22 -1.53
CA CYS A 110 -7.20 4.61 -2.66
C CYS A 110 -6.05 5.50 -3.12
N ILE A 111 -4.91 4.91 -3.44
CA ILE A 111 -3.74 5.69 -3.92
C ILE A 111 -3.86 6.12 -5.39
N SER A 112 -4.87 5.63 -6.11
CA SER A 112 -5.11 6.00 -7.51
C SER A 112 -6.61 5.86 -7.88
N PRO A 113 -7.08 6.58 -8.92
CA PRO A 113 -8.43 6.39 -9.46
C PRO A 113 -8.66 4.98 -10.00
N VAL A 114 -7.63 4.36 -10.59
CA VAL A 114 -7.71 2.99 -11.13
C VAL A 114 -8.08 1.98 -10.04
N LEU A 115 -7.57 2.15 -8.82
CA LEU A 115 -7.95 1.31 -7.69
C LEU A 115 -9.40 1.51 -7.27
N VAL A 116 -9.95 2.72 -7.40
CA VAL A 116 -11.38 2.98 -7.12
C VAL A 116 -12.25 2.23 -8.12
N ASP A 117 -11.91 2.29 -9.40
CA ASP A 117 -12.65 1.60 -10.47
C ASP A 117 -12.56 0.07 -10.29
N ALA A 118 -11.37 -0.44 -9.96
CA ALA A 118 -11.18 -1.85 -9.65
C ALA A 118 -11.98 -2.27 -8.41
N LEU A 119 -11.97 -1.47 -7.34
CA LEU A 119 -12.72 -1.76 -6.12
C LEU A 119 -14.24 -1.80 -6.39
N LYS A 120 -14.76 -0.86 -7.17
CA LYS A 120 -16.19 -0.82 -7.54
C LYS A 120 -16.57 -2.00 -8.44
N SER A 121 -15.78 -2.29 -9.46
CA SER A 121 -16.08 -3.35 -10.43
C SER A 121 -15.91 -4.75 -9.86
N VAL A 122 -14.86 -4.99 -9.07
CA VAL A 122 -14.53 -6.31 -8.52
C VAL A 122 -15.36 -6.60 -7.26
N TYR A 123 -15.51 -5.62 -6.36
CA TYR A 123 -16.11 -5.82 -5.03
C TYR A 123 -17.47 -5.15 -4.86
N GLY A 124 -17.92 -4.31 -5.80
CA GLY A 124 -19.17 -3.58 -5.65
C GLY A 124 -19.15 -2.56 -4.51
N PHE A 125 -17.97 -2.11 -4.06
CA PHE A 125 -17.87 -1.20 -2.92
C PHE A 125 -18.52 0.15 -3.24
N ALA A 126 -19.51 0.53 -2.43
CA ALA A 126 -20.27 1.77 -2.58
C ALA A 126 -20.07 2.75 -1.41
N GLY A 127 -19.15 2.45 -0.49
CA GLY A 127 -18.86 3.31 0.66
C GLY A 127 -18.06 4.56 0.31
N PRO A 128 -17.91 5.50 1.26
CA PRO A 128 -17.05 6.66 1.13
C PRO A 128 -15.65 6.30 0.63
N THR A 129 -15.20 6.97 -0.41
CA THR A 129 -13.92 6.70 -1.08
C THR A 129 -13.17 7.99 -1.32
N LEU A 130 -11.93 8.07 -0.87
CA LEU A 130 -11.02 9.18 -1.14
C LEU A 130 -9.86 8.69 -2.03
N VAL A 131 -9.49 9.47 -3.04
CA VAL A 131 -8.24 9.25 -3.77
C VAL A 131 -7.14 10.13 -3.17
N ALA A 132 -6.12 9.51 -2.58
CA ALA A 132 -4.98 10.20 -2.00
C ALA A 132 -3.67 9.57 -2.52
N PRO A 133 -3.03 10.17 -3.54
CA PRO A 133 -1.80 9.64 -4.10
C PRO A 133 -0.67 9.58 -3.07
N MET A 134 0.23 8.60 -3.23
CA MET A 134 1.40 8.49 -2.36
C MET A 134 2.33 9.68 -2.54
N GLY A 135 2.73 10.29 -1.42
CA GLY A 135 3.77 11.31 -1.38
C GLY A 135 5.18 10.72 -1.53
N TYR A 136 6.15 11.59 -1.82
CA TYR A 136 7.58 11.27 -1.81
C TYR A 136 8.36 12.26 -0.94
N ASN A 137 9.55 11.87 -0.50
CA ASN A 137 10.40 12.72 0.32
C ASN A 137 11.24 13.66 -0.57
N SER A 138 10.84 14.93 -0.64
CA SER A 138 11.49 15.96 -1.46
C SER A 138 12.93 16.31 -1.04
N ARG A 139 13.36 15.90 0.16
CA ARG A 139 14.77 16.06 0.59
C ARG A 139 15.68 15.00 -0.03
N LEU A 140 15.12 13.81 -0.28
CA LEU A 140 15.83 12.70 -0.91
C LEU A 140 15.71 12.75 -2.43
N PHE A 141 14.50 12.99 -2.93
CA PHE A 141 14.20 13.07 -4.35
C PHE A 141 13.94 14.53 -4.74
N ARG A 142 14.86 15.11 -5.48
CA ARG A 142 14.78 16.48 -5.99
C ARG A 142 15.15 16.50 -7.46
N ALA A 143 14.62 17.47 -8.19
CA ALA A 143 15.03 17.72 -9.56
C ALA A 143 16.55 17.97 -9.60
N VAL A 144 17.19 17.35 -10.58
CA VAL A 144 18.57 17.64 -10.96
C VAL A 144 18.56 18.39 -12.29
N PRO A 145 19.62 19.15 -12.63
CA PRO A 145 19.71 19.80 -13.92
C PRO A 145 19.53 18.83 -15.09
N ASP A 146 19.04 19.34 -16.21
CA ASP A 146 18.91 18.56 -17.44
C ASP A 146 20.25 17.96 -17.84
N VAL A 147 20.20 16.71 -18.31
CA VAL A 147 21.37 15.95 -18.73
C VAL A 147 21.53 16.10 -20.24
N ASP A 148 22.77 16.25 -20.72
CA ASP A 148 23.06 16.21 -22.15
C ASP A 148 22.88 14.79 -22.71
N PHE A 149 22.00 14.65 -23.71
CA PHE A 149 21.69 13.40 -24.41
C PHE A 149 22.43 13.26 -25.76
N SER A 150 23.43 14.11 -26.04
CA SER A 150 24.21 14.04 -27.27
C SER A 150 25.11 12.79 -27.35
N GLY A 151 25.62 12.33 -26.20
CA GLY A 151 26.54 11.20 -26.07
C GLY A 151 25.88 9.84 -25.81
N PRO A 152 26.65 8.87 -25.27
CA PRO A 152 26.11 7.59 -24.79
C PRO A 152 25.06 7.80 -23.68
N ILE A 153 23.96 7.06 -23.74
CA ILE A 153 22.83 7.19 -22.81
C ILE A 153 22.65 5.89 -22.05
N THR A 154 22.57 5.99 -20.72
CA THR A 154 22.21 4.86 -19.85
C THR A 154 20.76 5.01 -19.42
N VAL A 155 19.92 4.07 -19.84
CA VAL A 155 18.55 3.89 -19.34
C VAL A 155 18.64 3.06 -18.07
N ALA A 156 18.20 3.59 -16.93
CA ALA A 156 18.21 2.86 -15.66
C ALA A 156 16.80 2.33 -15.35
N TYR A 157 16.71 1.03 -15.07
CA TYR A 157 15.55 0.40 -14.43
C TYR A 157 15.88 0.14 -12.97
N VAL A 158 15.01 0.56 -12.05
CA VAL A 158 15.14 0.28 -10.62
C VAL A 158 13.86 -0.35 -10.10
N GLY A 159 13.92 -1.61 -9.66
CA GLY A 159 12.75 -2.31 -9.13
C GLY A 159 12.91 -3.82 -9.04
N SER A 160 11.93 -4.50 -8.43
CA SER A 160 11.90 -5.97 -8.37
C SER A 160 11.82 -6.58 -9.78
N LEU A 161 12.40 -7.76 -9.97
CA LEU A 161 12.44 -8.44 -11.27
C LEU A 161 11.26 -9.41 -11.49
N TYR A 162 10.10 -9.06 -10.93
CA TYR A 162 8.85 -9.79 -11.18
C TYR A 162 8.34 -9.51 -12.59
N GLU A 163 7.67 -10.50 -13.17
CA GLU A 163 7.07 -10.38 -14.50
C GLU A 163 6.11 -9.19 -14.60
N SER A 164 5.30 -8.96 -13.56
CA SER A 164 4.37 -7.84 -13.47
C SER A 164 5.03 -6.46 -13.51
N LYS A 165 6.35 -6.36 -13.28
CA LYS A 165 7.10 -5.10 -13.40
C LYS A 165 7.61 -4.85 -14.83
N GLY A 166 7.40 -5.78 -15.76
CA GLY A 166 7.59 -5.55 -17.19
C GLY A 166 9.04 -5.40 -17.65
N VAL A 167 10.03 -5.78 -16.81
CA VAL A 167 11.45 -5.65 -17.17
C VAL A 167 11.80 -6.38 -18.48
N HIS A 168 11.13 -7.50 -18.76
CA HIS A 168 11.27 -8.25 -20.01
C HIS A 168 10.83 -7.43 -21.24
N ASN A 169 9.77 -6.63 -21.11
CA ASN A 169 9.31 -5.73 -22.18
C ASN A 169 10.31 -4.60 -22.40
N LEU A 170 10.89 -4.05 -21.32
CA LEU A 170 11.95 -3.04 -21.43
C LEU A 170 13.18 -3.60 -22.17
N VAL A 171 13.63 -4.80 -21.81
CA VAL A 171 14.78 -5.46 -22.48
C VAL A 171 14.50 -5.65 -23.98
N ARG A 172 13.30 -6.10 -24.35
CA ARG A 172 12.91 -6.21 -25.76
C ARG A 172 12.87 -4.84 -26.45
N ALA A 173 12.33 -3.82 -25.78
CA ALA A 173 12.25 -2.47 -26.31
C ALA A 173 13.63 -1.86 -26.60
N MET A 174 14.65 -2.19 -25.81
CA MET A 174 16.03 -1.74 -26.04
C MET A 174 16.59 -2.18 -27.40
N GLY A 175 16.13 -3.30 -27.95
CA GLY A 175 16.54 -3.77 -29.28
C GLY A 175 16.13 -2.85 -30.43
N HIS A 176 15.19 -1.93 -30.19
CA HIS A 176 14.75 -0.93 -31.15
C HIS A 176 15.50 0.40 -31.02
N LEU A 177 16.37 0.55 -30.02
CA LEU A 177 17.10 1.79 -29.78
C LEU A 177 18.47 1.78 -30.48
N PRO A 178 19.01 2.96 -30.87
CA PRO A 178 20.36 3.06 -31.41
C PRO A 178 21.43 2.54 -30.45
N ALA A 179 22.58 2.13 -30.99
CA ALA A 179 23.71 1.58 -30.24
C ALA A 179 24.28 2.49 -29.13
N ARG A 180 23.96 3.79 -29.16
CA ARG A 180 24.34 4.73 -28.10
C ARG A 180 23.58 4.52 -26.78
N PHE A 181 22.48 3.77 -26.79
CA PHE A 181 21.69 3.47 -25.59
C PHE A 181 22.15 2.17 -24.95
N ARG A 182 22.28 2.18 -23.62
CA ARG A 182 22.57 1.01 -22.79
C ARG A 182 21.55 0.89 -21.68
N LEU A 183 21.21 -0.33 -21.29
CA LEU A 183 20.29 -0.61 -20.18
C LEU A 183 21.09 -1.00 -18.94
N LEU A 184 20.87 -0.29 -17.83
CA LEU A 184 21.31 -0.67 -16.50
C LEU A 184 20.10 -1.16 -15.70
N VAL A 185 20.10 -2.43 -15.31
CA VAL A 185 19.04 -3.03 -14.48
C VAL A 185 19.53 -3.11 -13.04
N ILE A 186 18.84 -2.42 -12.13
CA ILE A 186 19.09 -2.43 -10.69
C ILE A 186 17.89 -3.06 -10.01
N GLY A 187 18.02 -4.33 -9.61
CA GLY A 187 16.90 -5.08 -9.07
C GLY A 187 17.27 -6.50 -8.69
N GLY A 188 16.37 -7.16 -7.95
CA GLY A 188 16.49 -8.58 -7.61
C GLY A 188 15.12 -9.21 -7.38
N ASN A 189 15.09 -10.54 -7.32
CA ASN A 189 13.96 -11.28 -6.77
C ASN A 189 14.26 -11.57 -5.29
N PRO A 190 13.36 -11.27 -4.34
CA PRO A 190 13.53 -11.78 -2.99
C PRO A 190 13.36 -13.30 -3.04
N GLY A 191 14.48 -14.02 -2.95
CA GLY A 191 14.57 -15.48 -3.07
C GLY A 191 15.73 -16.00 -3.91
N GLY A 192 16.53 -15.13 -4.52
CA GLY A 192 17.84 -15.46 -5.11
C GLY A 192 19.00 -14.96 -4.27
#